data_AF-A0A536CUQ5-F1
#
_entry.id   AF-A0A536CUQ5-F1
#
_cell.length_a   1.000
_cell.length_b   1.000
_cell.length_c   1.000
_cell.angle_alpha   90.00
_cell.angle_beta   90.00
_cell.angle_gamma   90.00
#
_symmetry.space_group_name_H-M   'P 1'
#
loop_
_entity.id
_entity.type
_entity.pdbx_description
1 polymer ?
#
loop_
_entity_poly.entity_id
_entity_poly.type
_entity_poly.pdbx_seq_one_letter_code
_entity_poly.pdbx_strand_id
1 'polypeptide(L)'
;MQAATPAPALRPLGVGDILDRVFNLYRGRPLLFLALAAIPYFVFVLVLGVLLLIGAAGALATFGTRFLSGTQPTPAEIAGIIGAAFVFGLIILIAAIVIFSTQSGALIQASADRYLGRETTIGAAFRAGLRAAPRIFGAGLLVFLGLAILWIVLLAIAGVLTAVTQQTAVGVLAFVAASCIGLVVTIYLAASWLVAPVVVTLEGVGPTTALDRSWKLADG
;
A
#
# COMPACT_ATOMS: atom_id res chain seq x y z
N MET A 1 11.39 40.93 7.76
CA MET A 1 10.75 40.17 8.85
C MET A 1 9.48 39.55 8.26
N GLN A 2 9.47 38.25 7.95
CA GLN A 2 8.26 37.57 7.48
C GLN A 2 7.34 37.36 8.66
N ALA A 3 6.10 37.87 8.57
CA ALA A 3 5.09 37.70 9.61
C ALA A 3 4.84 36.19 9.82
N ALA A 4 4.89 35.74 11.07
CA ALA A 4 4.56 34.37 11.43
C ALA A 4 3.10 34.10 11.02
N THR A 5 2.90 33.15 10.11
CA THR A 5 1.56 32.70 9.72
C THR A 5 0.83 32.25 10.98
N PRO A 6 -0.37 32.76 11.29
CA PRO A 6 -1.07 32.41 12.52
C PRO A 6 -1.29 30.90 12.59
N ALA A 7 -1.07 30.34 13.79
CA ALA A 7 -1.28 28.92 14.04
C ALA A 7 -2.72 28.53 13.64
N PRO A 8 -2.93 27.42 12.92
CA PRO A 8 -4.25 27.05 12.45
C PRO A 8 -5.25 26.87 13.60
N ALA A 9 -6.42 27.47 13.49
CA ALA A 9 -7.48 27.33 14.48
C ALA A 9 -7.98 25.88 14.54
N LEU A 10 -7.82 25.25 15.70
CA LEU A 10 -8.32 23.90 15.99
C LEU A 10 -9.83 23.98 16.27
N ARG A 11 -10.64 23.95 15.20
CA ARG A 11 -12.09 23.80 15.27
C ARG A 11 -12.49 22.44 14.70
N PRO A 12 -13.62 21.85 15.15
CA PRO A 12 -14.18 20.67 14.48
C PRO A 12 -14.36 20.97 12.99
N LEU A 13 -13.79 20.14 12.13
CA LEU A 13 -13.90 20.30 10.69
C LEU A 13 -15.09 19.47 10.21
N GLY A 14 -16.07 20.11 9.58
CA GLY A 14 -17.10 19.40 8.83
C GLY A 14 -16.51 18.77 7.56
N VAL A 15 -17.23 17.82 6.97
CA VAL A 15 -16.82 17.19 5.69
C VAL A 15 -16.61 18.25 4.60
N GLY A 16 -17.48 19.28 4.55
CA GLY A 16 -17.33 20.41 3.63
C GLY A 16 -16.03 21.19 3.85
N ASP A 17 -15.66 21.49 5.10
CA ASP A 17 -14.40 22.18 5.42
C ASP A 17 -13.17 21.36 4.98
N ILE A 18 -13.23 20.02 5.13
CA ILE A 18 -12.14 19.13 4.71
C ILE A 18 -12.01 19.16 3.19
N LEU A 19 -13.11 19.03 2.46
CA LEU A 19 -13.12 19.08 0.99
C LEU A 19 -12.61 20.43 0.48
N ASP A 20 -13.11 21.54 1.01
CA ASP A 20 -12.65 22.89 0.63
C ASP A 20 -11.15 23.05 0.89
N ARG A 21 -10.66 22.54 2.03
CA ARG A 21 -9.23 22.58 2.37
C ARG A 21 -8.38 21.74 1.42
N VAL A 22 -8.85 20.55 1.03
CA VAL A 22 -8.18 19.70 0.04
C VAL A 22 -8.18 20.36 -1.34
N PHE A 23 -9.28 20.98 -1.78
CA PHE A 23 -9.32 21.71 -3.05
C PHE A 23 -8.39 22.93 -3.05
N ASN A 24 -8.35 23.68 -1.95
CA ASN A 24 -7.43 24.80 -1.79
C ASN A 24 -5.96 24.35 -1.78
N LEU A 25 -5.68 23.17 -1.22
CA LEU A 25 -4.34 22.56 -1.26
C LEU A 25 -3.90 22.30 -2.69
N TYR A 26 -4.74 21.63 -3.49
CA TYR A 26 -4.44 21.34 -4.89
C TYR A 26 -4.35 22.60 -5.76
N ARG A 27 -5.26 23.56 -5.59
CA ARG A 27 -5.24 24.82 -6.36
C ARG A 27 -4.03 25.69 -6.04
N GLY A 28 -3.49 25.62 -4.82
CA GLY A 28 -2.35 26.43 -4.41
C GLY A 28 -1.03 26.07 -5.11
N ARG A 29 -0.79 24.78 -5.39
CA ARG A 29 0.41 24.30 -6.11
C ARG A 29 0.08 23.05 -6.95
N PRO A 30 -0.73 23.18 -8.02
CA PRO A 30 -1.25 22.03 -8.76
C PRO A 30 -0.14 21.19 -9.37
N LEU A 31 0.88 21.83 -9.94
CA LEU A 31 2.03 21.13 -10.56
C LEU A 31 2.84 20.31 -9.56
N LEU A 32 2.94 20.77 -8.31
CA LEU A 32 3.67 20.06 -7.27
C LEU A 32 2.96 18.73 -6.94
N PHE A 33 1.67 18.79 -6.62
CA PHE A 33 0.91 17.59 -6.27
C PHE A 33 0.72 16.67 -7.48
N LEU A 34 0.54 17.22 -8.68
CA LEU A 34 0.51 16.45 -9.92
C LEU A 34 1.82 15.70 -10.13
N ALA A 35 2.97 16.36 -9.97
CA ALA A 35 4.27 15.71 -10.13
C ALA A 35 4.50 14.62 -9.06
N LEU A 36 4.13 14.88 -7.81
CA LEU A 36 4.26 13.89 -6.73
C LEU A 36 3.38 12.66 -6.94
N ALA A 37 2.22 12.79 -7.59
CA ALA A 37 1.36 11.67 -7.93
C ALA A 37 1.76 10.96 -9.24
N ALA A 38 2.09 11.73 -10.27
CA ALA A 38 2.32 11.22 -11.63
C ALA A 38 3.71 10.60 -11.81
N ILE A 39 4.77 11.21 -11.25
CA ILE A 39 6.15 10.72 -11.44
C ILE A 39 6.31 9.29 -10.91
N PRO A 40 5.89 8.95 -9.67
CA PRO A 40 6.07 7.59 -9.16
C PRO A 40 5.28 6.57 -9.97
N TYR A 41 4.04 6.89 -10.34
CA TYR A 41 3.23 6.03 -11.21
C TYR A 41 3.87 5.82 -12.58
N PHE A 42 4.36 6.89 -13.22
CA PHE A 42 5.07 6.80 -14.50
C PHE A 42 6.32 5.93 -14.40
N VAL A 43 7.12 6.12 -13.34
CA VAL A 43 8.29 5.28 -13.06
C VAL A 43 7.88 3.81 -12.86
N PHE A 44 6.80 3.54 -12.13
CA PHE A 44 6.28 2.19 -11.93
C PHE A 44 5.86 1.55 -13.25
N VAL A 45 5.10 2.26 -14.09
CA VAL A 45 4.68 1.78 -15.42
C VAL A 45 5.88 1.55 -16.32
N LEU A 46 6.90 2.41 -16.28
CA LEU A 46 8.13 2.22 -17.05
C LEU A 46 8.88 0.95 -16.61
N VAL A 47 9.07 0.77 -15.29
CA VAL A 47 9.71 -0.43 -14.73
C VAL A 47 8.92 -1.68 -15.12
N LEU A 48 7.61 -1.66 -14.95
CA LEU A 48 6.73 -2.77 -15.32
C LEU A 48 6.78 -3.06 -16.83
N GLY A 49 6.77 -2.02 -17.68
CA GLY A 49 6.86 -2.15 -19.12
C GLY A 49 8.19 -2.74 -19.57
N VAL A 50 9.32 -2.26 -19.03
CA VAL A 50 10.65 -2.81 -19.32
C VAL A 50 10.75 -4.28 -18.89
N LEU A 51 10.28 -4.60 -17.68
CA LEU A 51 10.28 -5.97 -17.19
C LEU A 51 9.40 -6.87 -18.08
N LEU A 52 8.20 -6.43 -18.44
CA LEU A 52 7.31 -7.18 -19.33
C LEU A 52 7.92 -7.38 -20.71
N LEU A 53 8.61 -6.40 -21.28
CA LEU A 53 9.29 -6.54 -22.56
C LEU A 53 10.39 -7.59 -22.50
N ILE A 54 11.20 -7.59 -21.44
CA ILE A 54 12.25 -8.60 -21.22
C ILE A 54 11.63 -9.99 -21.05
N GLY A 55 10.57 -10.11 -20.23
CA GLY A 55 9.87 -11.38 -20.01
C GLY A 55 9.17 -11.91 -21.27
N ALA A 56 8.51 -11.04 -22.02
CA ALA A 56 7.81 -11.39 -23.25
C ALA A 56 8.78 -11.82 -24.35
N ALA A 57 9.95 -11.17 -24.48
CA ALA A 57 10.98 -11.58 -25.44
C ALA A 57 11.48 -13.00 -25.14
N GLY A 58 11.74 -13.33 -23.87
CA GLY A 58 12.13 -14.67 -23.45
C GLY A 58 11.04 -15.72 -23.68
N ALA A 59 9.79 -15.37 -23.37
CA ALA A 59 8.63 -16.25 -23.59
C ALA A 59 8.39 -16.52 -25.09
N LEU A 60 8.48 -15.49 -25.93
CA LEU A 60 8.28 -15.59 -27.38
C LEU A 60 9.37 -16.42 -28.04
N ALA A 61 10.64 -16.26 -27.64
CA ALA A 61 11.75 -17.07 -28.15
C ALA A 61 11.57 -18.56 -27.79
N THR A 62 11.16 -18.83 -26.55
CA THR A 62 10.88 -20.20 -26.08
C THR A 62 9.70 -20.81 -26.83
N PHE A 63 8.62 -20.04 -27.01
CA PHE A 63 7.44 -20.47 -27.75
C PHE A 63 7.75 -20.77 -29.22
N GLY A 64 8.45 -19.86 -29.92
CA GLY A 64 8.80 -20.02 -31.33
C GLY A 64 9.66 -21.27 -31.57
N THR A 65 10.63 -21.52 -30.70
CA THR A 65 11.45 -22.74 -30.76
C THR A 65 10.59 -24.01 -30.60
N ARG A 66 9.63 -24.01 -29.67
CA ARG A 66 8.73 -25.16 -29.46
C ARG A 66 7.72 -25.37 -30.56
N PHE A 67 7.17 -24.29 -31.12
CA PHE A 67 6.24 -24.36 -32.24
C PHE A 67 6.91 -25.03 -33.45
N LEU A 68 8.17 -24.70 -33.72
CA LEU A 68 8.95 -25.32 -34.80
C LEU A 68 9.37 -26.76 -34.49
N SER A 69 9.63 -27.08 -33.22
CA SER A 69 10.17 -28.38 -32.79
C SER A 69 9.09 -29.42 -32.43
N GLY A 70 7.81 -29.03 -32.37
CA GLY A 70 6.69 -29.92 -31.99
C GLY A 70 6.80 -30.53 -30.59
N THR A 71 7.67 -30.00 -29.72
CA THR A 71 8.04 -30.62 -28.44
C THR A 71 7.19 -30.07 -27.30
N GLN A 72 6.64 -30.95 -26.47
CA GLN A 72 5.92 -30.58 -25.24
C GLN A 72 6.89 -30.14 -24.13
N PRO A 73 6.53 -29.17 -23.29
CA PRO A 73 7.38 -28.71 -22.19
C PRO A 73 7.60 -29.82 -21.16
N THR A 74 8.86 -30.05 -20.82
CA THR A 74 9.29 -30.96 -19.78
C THR A 74 8.98 -30.38 -18.38
N PRO A 75 8.84 -31.23 -17.34
CA PRO A 75 8.64 -30.74 -15.97
C PRO A 75 9.71 -29.77 -15.48
N ALA A 76 10.97 -29.94 -15.90
CA ALA A 76 12.08 -29.04 -15.57
C ALA A 76 11.89 -27.64 -16.17
N GLU A 77 11.37 -27.55 -17.39
CA GLU A 77 11.08 -26.27 -18.03
C GLU A 77 9.87 -25.57 -17.39
N ILE A 78 8.85 -26.33 -16.98
CA ILE A 78 7.70 -25.79 -16.24
C ILE A 78 8.18 -25.18 -14.92
N ALA A 79 9.03 -25.91 -14.17
CA ALA A 79 9.66 -25.39 -12.97
C ALA A 79 10.48 -24.11 -13.24
N GLY A 80 11.22 -24.06 -14.35
CA GLY A 80 11.96 -22.87 -14.78
C GLY A 80 11.04 -21.66 -15.04
N ILE A 81 9.91 -21.86 -15.72
CA ILE A 81 8.92 -20.80 -15.98
C ILE A 81 8.30 -20.30 -14.67
N ILE A 82 7.93 -21.20 -13.76
CA ILE A 82 7.38 -20.84 -12.44
C ILE A 82 8.43 -20.04 -11.64
N GLY A 83 9.68 -20.49 -11.63
CA GLY A 83 10.78 -19.79 -10.95
C GLY A 83 11.00 -18.39 -11.53
N ALA A 84 11.03 -18.26 -12.86
CA ALA A 84 11.15 -16.96 -13.53
C ALA A 84 9.96 -16.04 -13.21
N ALA A 85 8.73 -16.54 -13.24
CA ALA A 85 7.53 -15.80 -12.90
C ALA A 85 7.53 -15.33 -11.43
N PHE A 86 8.03 -16.17 -10.51
CA PHE A 86 8.17 -15.82 -9.11
C PHE A 86 9.18 -14.69 -8.89
N VAL A 87 10.38 -14.79 -9.49
CA VAL A 87 11.40 -13.75 -9.41
C VAL A 87 10.90 -12.44 -10.03
N PHE A 88 10.24 -12.53 -11.19
CA PHE A 88 9.62 -11.40 -11.86
C PHE A 88 8.57 -10.71 -10.96
N GLY A 89 7.67 -11.48 -10.37
CA GLY A 89 6.66 -10.98 -9.44
C GLY A 89 7.28 -10.32 -8.21
N LEU A 90 8.36 -10.90 -7.66
CA LEU A 90 9.08 -10.35 -6.52
C LEU A 90 9.73 -9.00 -6.84
N ILE A 91 10.36 -8.85 -8.02
CA ILE A 91 10.95 -7.58 -8.45
C ILE A 91 9.87 -6.50 -8.58
N ILE A 92 8.73 -6.82 -9.21
CA ILE A 92 7.60 -5.89 -9.34
C ILE A 92 7.05 -5.51 -7.97
N LEU A 93 6.90 -6.47 -7.06
CA LEU A 93 6.41 -6.25 -5.71
C LEU A 93 7.33 -5.26 -4.96
N ILE A 94 8.64 -5.50 -4.99
CA ILE A 94 9.62 -4.63 -4.33
C ILE A 94 9.59 -3.22 -4.95
N ALA A 95 9.53 -3.12 -6.29
CA ALA A 95 9.43 -1.83 -6.98
C ALA A 95 8.15 -1.09 -6.57
N ALA A 96 7.00 -1.77 -6.55
CA ALA A 96 5.73 -1.19 -6.11
C ALA A 96 5.82 -0.66 -4.68
N ILE A 97 6.34 -1.48 -3.76
CA ILE A 97 6.50 -1.11 -2.35
C ILE A 97 7.31 0.17 -2.20
N VAL A 98 8.49 0.23 -2.83
CA VAL A 98 9.40 1.37 -2.72
C VAL A 98 8.75 2.62 -3.31
N ILE A 99 8.17 2.50 -4.51
CA ILE A 99 7.59 3.63 -5.25
C ILE A 99 6.36 4.18 -4.51
N PHE A 100 5.40 3.34 -4.13
CA PHE A 100 4.16 3.80 -3.51
C PHE A 100 4.35 4.26 -2.06
N SER A 101 5.27 3.64 -1.29
CA SER A 101 5.61 4.12 0.06
C SER A 101 6.29 5.49 -0.01
N THR A 102 7.18 5.69 -0.99
CA THR A 102 7.82 6.99 -1.25
C THR A 102 6.81 8.05 -1.65
N GLN A 103 5.88 7.72 -2.56
CA GLN A 103 4.81 8.62 -2.98
C GLN A 103 3.93 9.05 -1.80
N SER A 104 3.52 8.09 -0.96
CA SER A 104 2.72 8.36 0.24
C SER A 104 3.43 9.36 1.16
N GLY A 105 4.67 9.09 1.55
CA GLY A 105 5.45 9.99 2.41
C GLY A 105 5.71 11.35 1.77
N ALA A 106 5.96 11.41 0.46
CA ALA A 106 6.18 12.67 -0.24
C ALA A 106 4.93 13.56 -0.26
N LEU A 107 3.75 12.98 -0.50
CA LEU A 107 2.47 13.70 -0.47
C LEU A 107 2.14 14.21 0.94
N ILE A 108 2.39 13.39 1.96
CA ILE A 108 2.18 13.77 3.36
C ILE A 108 3.09 14.95 3.74
N GLN A 109 4.39 14.85 3.44
CA GLN A 109 5.35 15.91 3.73
C GLN A 109 4.98 17.22 3.02
N ALA A 110 4.66 17.14 1.72
CA ALA A 110 4.28 18.33 0.94
C ALA A 110 3.00 19.00 1.47
N SER A 111 2.03 18.19 1.90
CA SER A 111 0.79 18.68 2.51
C SER A 111 1.05 19.37 3.85
N ALA A 112 1.91 18.78 4.69
CA ALA A 112 2.29 19.35 5.98
C ALA A 112 3.10 20.65 5.83
N ASP A 113 4.08 20.70 4.92
CA ASP A 113 4.84 21.90 4.64
C ASP A 113 3.94 23.04 4.16
N ARG A 114 2.98 22.73 3.28
CA ARG A 114 2.00 23.72 2.81
C ARG A 114 1.10 24.22 3.94
N TYR A 115 0.66 23.34 4.84
CA TYR A 115 -0.15 23.70 6.00
C TYR A 115 0.62 24.60 6.99
N LEU A 116 1.92 24.37 7.12
CA LEU A 116 2.82 25.14 7.98
C LEU A 116 3.40 26.40 7.30
N GLY A 117 2.95 26.72 6.08
CA GLY A 117 3.42 27.87 5.32
C GLY A 117 4.88 27.77 4.85
N ARG A 118 5.48 26.57 4.88
CA ARG A 118 6.84 26.32 4.40
C ARG A 118 6.87 26.13 2.89
N GLU A 119 7.95 26.58 2.27
CA GLU A 119 8.21 26.26 0.86
C GLU A 119 8.73 24.83 0.73
N THR A 120 8.09 24.05 -0.15
CA THR A 120 8.52 22.69 -0.47
C THR A 120 8.70 22.52 -1.97
N THR A 121 9.70 21.73 -2.37
CA THR A 121 10.00 21.40 -3.76
C THR A 121 9.76 19.91 -4.01
N ILE A 122 9.56 19.53 -5.27
CA ILE A 122 9.32 18.13 -5.67
C ILE A 122 10.44 17.21 -5.16
N GLY A 123 11.70 17.61 -5.36
CA GLY A 123 12.87 16.83 -4.92
C GLY A 123 13.00 16.74 -3.40
N ALA A 124 12.67 17.80 -2.66
CA ALA A 124 12.67 17.78 -1.20
C ALA A 124 11.59 16.83 -0.66
N ALA A 125 10.38 16.89 -1.22
CA ALA A 125 9.27 16.01 -0.85
C ALA A 125 9.59 14.53 -1.15
N PHE A 126 10.14 14.20 -2.32
CA PHE A 126 10.57 12.82 -2.61
C PHE A 126 11.68 12.33 -1.71
N ARG A 127 12.66 13.17 -1.37
CA ARG A 127 13.72 12.80 -0.43
C ARG A 127 13.17 12.48 0.96
N ALA A 128 12.19 13.25 1.43
CA ALA A 128 11.47 12.96 2.67
C ALA A 128 10.68 11.65 2.56
N GLY A 129 9.94 11.46 1.46
CA GLY A 129 9.22 10.22 1.17
C GLY A 129 10.12 8.98 1.16
N LEU A 130 11.29 9.04 0.50
CA LEU A 130 12.27 7.95 0.45
C LEU A 130 12.81 7.58 1.83
N ARG A 131 13.03 8.58 2.70
CA ARG A 131 13.47 8.34 4.10
C ARG A 131 12.37 7.72 4.95
N ALA A 132 11.11 8.07 4.71
CA ALA A 132 9.96 7.51 5.40
C ALA A 132 9.54 6.13 4.86
N ALA A 133 9.81 5.84 3.58
CA ALA A 133 9.38 4.64 2.87
C ALA A 133 9.60 3.31 3.62
N PRO A 134 10.79 2.98 4.15
CA PRO A 134 10.99 1.71 4.87
C PRO A 134 10.15 1.61 6.14
N ARG A 135 9.86 2.73 6.81
CA ARG A 135 9.04 2.77 8.02
C ARG A 135 7.55 2.67 7.68
N ILE A 136 7.11 3.32 6.60
CA ILE A 136 5.75 3.20 6.07
C ILE A 136 5.49 1.75 5.65
N PHE A 137 6.42 1.15 4.91
CA PHE A 137 6.36 -0.25 4.53
C PHE A 137 6.33 -1.16 5.75
N GLY A 138 7.21 -0.95 6.73
CA GLY A 138 7.22 -1.73 7.96
C GLY A 138 5.89 -1.66 8.71
N ALA A 139 5.26 -0.48 8.79
CA ALA A 139 3.95 -0.33 9.41
C ALA A 139 2.87 -1.07 8.62
N GLY A 140 2.86 -0.91 7.30
CA GLY A 140 1.94 -1.65 6.42
C GLY A 140 2.12 -3.16 6.48
N LEU A 141 3.36 -3.64 6.60
CA LEU A 141 3.67 -5.06 6.74
C LEU A 141 3.15 -5.63 8.06
N LEU A 142 3.30 -4.90 9.16
CA LEU A 142 2.75 -5.32 10.46
C LEU A 142 1.21 -5.40 10.41
N VAL A 143 0.56 -4.41 9.79
CA VAL A 143 -0.90 -4.42 9.59
C VAL A 143 -1.31 -5.60 8.71
N PHE A 144 -0.61 -5.82 7.60
CA PHE A 144 -0.88 -6.94 6.69
C PHE A 144 -0.75 -8.29 7.41
N LEU A 145 0.33 -8.49 8.17
CA LEU A 145 0.54 -9.73 8.93
C LEU A 145 -0.54 -9.91 10.00
N GLY A 146 -0.92 -8.85 10.72
CA GLY A 146 -2.01 -8.89 11.71
C GLY A 146 -3.35 -9.30 11.08
N LEU A 147 -3.70 -8.70 9.94
CA LEU A 147 -4.91 -9.05 9.19
C LEU A 147 -4.84 -10.46 8.60
N ALA A 148 -3.70 -10.88 8.07
CA ALA A 148 -3.51 -12.22 7.54
C ALA A 148 -3.71 -13.28 8.65
N ILE A 149 -3.13 -13.06 9.83
CA ILE A 149 -3.32 -13.94 11.00
C ILE A 149 -4.79 -13.97 11.41
N LEU A 150 -5.46 -12.82 11.48
CA LEU A 150 -6.90 -12.74 11.78
C LEU A 150 -7.72 -13.61 10.83
N TRP A 151 -7.52 -13.44 9.52
CA TRP A 151 -8.26 -14.21 8.50
C TRP A 151 -7.94 -15.70 8.54
N ILE A 152 -6.67 -16.07 8.71
CA ILE A 152 -6.26 -17.48 8.86
C ILE A 152 -6.97 -18.11 10.06
N VAL A 153 -6.99 -17.43 11.21
CA VAL A 153 -7.64 -17.93 12.43
C VAL A 153 -9.15 -18.08 12.23
N LEU A 154 -9.82 -17.06 11.70
CA LEU A 154 -11.26 -17.10 11.48
C LEU A 154 -11.68 -18.22 10.51
N LEU A 155 -10.95 -18.38 9.41
CA LEU A 155 -11.20 -19.43 8.43
C LEU A 155 -10.83 -20.83 8.96
N ALA A 156 -9.77 -20.94 9.76
CA ALA A 156 -9.42 -22.20 10.42
C ALA A 156 -10.52 -22.63 11.41
N ILE A 157 -11.08 -21.70 12.19
CA ILE A 157 -12.21 -21.98 13.09
C ILE A 157 -13.42 -22.49 12.29
N ALA A 158 -13.78 -21.81 11.20
CA ALA A 158 -14.87 -22.26 10.33
C ALA A 158 -14.61 -23.65 9.72
N GLY A 159 -13.38 -23.92 9.29
CA GLY A 159 -12.96 -25.22 8.76
C GLY A 159 -13.05 -26.34 9.79
N VAL A 160 -12.59 -26.09 11.03
CA VAL A 160 -12.67 -27.05 12.14
C VAL A 160 -14.13 -27.34 12.50
N LEU A 161 -14.98 -26.32 12.60
CA LEU A 161 -16.42 -26.51 12.88
C LEU A 161 -17.09 -27.38 11.81
N THR A 162 -16.73 -27.18 10.55
CA THR A 162 -17.21 -28.02 9.44
C THR A 162 -16.76 -29.47 9.59
N ALA A 163 -15.49 -29.70 9.92
CA ALA A 163 -14.91 -31.03 10.07
C ALA A 163 -15.49 -31.80 11.27
N VAL A 164 -15.72 -31.14 12.39
CA VAL A 164 -16.27 -31.76 13.62
C VAL A 164 -17.74 -32.12 13.46
N THR A 165 -18.53 -31.24 12.86
CA THR A 165 -19.98 -31.48 12.72
C THR A 165 -20.33 -32.39 11.54
N GLN A 166 -19.44 -32.52 10.56
CA GLN A 166 -19.67 -33.21 9.28
C GLN A 166 -20.95 -32.74 8.54
N GLN A 167 -21.46 -31.57 8.89
CA GLN A 167 -22.66 -30.98 8.31
C GLN A 167 -22.28 -29.81 7.42
N THR A 168 -22.55 -29.94 6.12
CA THR A 168 -22.25 -28.89 5.14
C THR A 168 -22.97 -27.58 5.47
N ALA A 169 -24.22 -27.65 5.94
CA ALA A 169 -24.98 -26.46 6.33
C ALA A 169 -24.29 -25.66 7.46
N VAL A 170 -23.75 -26.35 8.48
CA VAL A 170 -23.02 -25.70 9.58
C VAL A 170 -21.73 -25.08 9.07
N GLY A 171 -21.01 -25.77 8.19
CA GLY A 171 -19.77 -25.23 7.61
C GLY A 171 -19.98 -23.97 6.78
N VAL A 172 -21.03 -23.94 5.95
CA VAL A 172 -21.40 -22.75 5.17
C VAL A 172 -21.76 -21.59 6.09
N LEU A 173 -22.58 -21.82 7.13
CA LEU A 173 -22.95 -20.79 8.10
C LEU A 173 -21.73 -20.25 8.86
N ALA A 174 -20.83 -21.13 9.30
CA ALA A 174 -19.60 -20.74 9.99
C ALA A 174 -18.67 -19.92 9.10
N PHE A 175 -18.52 -20.30 7.83
CA PHE A 175 -17.72 -19.55 6.85
C PHE A 175 -18.30 -18.16 6.58
N VAL A 176 -19.62 -18.05 6.39
CA VAL A 176 -20.29 -16.77 6.19
C VAL A 176 -20.14 -15.88 7.42
N ALA A 177 -20.38 -16.42 8.62
CA ALA A 177 -20.23 -15.67 9.86
C ALA A 177 -18.78 -15.19 10.06
N ALA A 178 -17.79 -16.06 9.88
CA ALA A 178 -16.37 -15.73 9.94
C ALA A 178 -15.99 -14.63 8.95
N SER A 179 -16.54 -14.68 7.72
CA SER A 179 -16.29 -13.67 6.69
C SER A 179 -16.90 -12.32 7.04
N CYS A 180 -18.14 -12.30 7.55
CA CYS A 180 -18.78 -11.05 8.01
C CYS A 180 -18.01 -10.42 9.17
N ILE A 181 -17.62 -11.21 10.17
CA ILE A 181 -16.82 -10.73 11.31
C ILE A 181 -15.47 -10.22 10.83
N GLY A 182 -14.77 -11.02 10.02
CA GLY A 182 -13.46 -10.65 9.47
C GLY A 182 -13.50 -9.35 8.68
N LEU A 183 -14.56 -9.14 7.89
CA LEU A 183 -14.76 -7.92 7.11
C LEU A 183 -14.99 -6.70 8.02
N VAL A 184 -15.89 -6.80 9.00
CA VAL A 184 -16.15 -5.71 9.96
C VAL A 184 -14.87 -5.34 10.74
N VAL A 185 -14.16 -6.34 11.26
CA VAL A 185 -12.90 -6.12 11.99
C VAL A 185 -11.85 -5.52 11.06
N THR A 186 -11.73 -5.98 9.82
CA THR A 186 -10.79 -5.42 8.84
C THR A 186 -11.08 -3.94 8.58
N ILE A 187 -12.35 -3.56 8.38
CA ILE A 187 -12.74 -2.16 8.17
C ILE A 187 -12.40 -1.31 9.39
N TYR A 188 -12.73 -1.79 10.58
CA TYR A 188 -12.44 -1.08 11.83
C TYR A 188 -10.94 -0.87 12.02
N LEU A 189 -10.12 -1.93 11.88
CA LEU A 189 -8.66 -1.83 11.99
C LEU A 189 -8.05 -0.93 10.90
N ALA A 190 -8.56 -1.00 9.67
CA ALA A 190 -8.11 -0.15 8.57
C ALA A 190 -8.42 1.34 8.85
N ALA A 191 -9.58 1.64 9.44
CA ALA A 191 -9.93 2.99 9.86
C ALA A 191 -9.02 3.49 11.00
N SER A 192 -8.77 2.65 12.02
CA SER A 192 -7.92 3.01 13.17
C SER A 192 -6.46 3.25 12.79
N TRP A 193 -5.95 2.59 11.74
CA TRP A 193 -4.57 2.74 11.26
C TRP A 193 -4.41 3.61 10.02
N LEU A 194 -5.47 4.27 9.55
CA LEU A 194 -5.46 5.14 8.37
C LEU A 194 -4.41 6.27 8.48
N VAL A 195 -4.16 6.75 9.71
CA VAL A 195 -3.26 7.88 10.00
C VAL A 195 -1.81 7.43 10.21
N ALA A 196 -1.53 6.13 10.28
CA ALA A 196 -0.19 5.61 10.55
C ALA A 196 0.90 6.12 9.57
N PRO A 197 0.67 6.21 8.24
CA PRO A 197 1.66 6.78 7.32
C PRO A 197 1.97 8.26 7.62
N VAL A 198 0.99 9.02 8.11
CA VAL A 198 1.14 10.43 8.50
C VAL A 198 2.05 10.54 9.73
N VAL A 199 1.78 9.72 10.75
CA VAL A 199 2.58 9.62 11.97
C VAL A 199 4.03 9.25 11.65
N VAL A 200 4.24 8.21 10.85
CA VAL A 200 5.59 7.79 10.43
C VAL A 200 6.36 8.91 9.75
N THR A 201 5.70 9.63 8.84
CA THR A 201 6.35 10.63 8.00
C THR A 201 6.67 11.90 8.78
N LEU A 202 5.71 12.42 9.55
CA LEU A 202 5.84 13.71 10.22
C LEU A 202 6.59 13.62 11.55
N GLU A 203 6.45 12.50 12.26
CA GLU A 203 7.09 12.32 13.57
C GLU A 203 8.39 11.53 13.49
N GLY A 204 8.64 10.88 12.35
CA GLY A 204 9.86 10.10 12.14
C GLY A 204 9.98 8.89 13.07
N VAL A 205 8.88 8.42 13.64
CA VAL A 205 8.84 7.28 14.56
C VAL A 205 8.88 5.94 13.83
N GLY A 206 9.20 4.87 14.55
CA GLY A 206 9.25 3.51 14.02
C GLY A 206 7.84 2.93 13.73
N PRO A 207 7.77 1.80 12.99
CA PRO A 207 6.52 1.17 12.57
C PRO A 207 5.53 0.87 13.70
N THR A 208 5.99 0.22 14.78
CA THR A 208 5.13 -0.19 15.91
C THR A 208 4.62 1.01 16.68
N THR A 209 5.50 1.96 16.99
CA THR A 209 5.14 3.22 17.66
C THR A 209 4.15 4.03 16.82
N ALA A 210 4.30 4.04 15.50
CA ALA A 210 3.36 4.74 14.62
C ALA A 210 1.95 4.11 14.65
N LEU A 211 1.85 2.78 14.69
CA LEU A 211 0.57 2.08 14.78
C LEU A 211 -0.11 2.30 16.13
N ASP A 212 0.64 2.21 17.24
CA ASP A 212 0.13 2.51 18.58
C ASP A 212 -0.38 3.96 18.68
N ARG A 213 0.37 4.91 18.14
CA ARG A 213 -0.04 6.31 18.13
C ARG A 213 -1.22 6.58 17.21
N SER A 214 -1.28 5.95 16.03
CA SER A 214 -2.45 6.03 15.15
C SER A 214 -3.70 5.51 15.83
N TRP A 215 -3.60 4.39 16.56
CA TRP A 215 -4.71 3.83 17.31
C TRP A 215 -5.26 4.81 18.36
N LYS A 216 -4.36 5.42 19.14
CA LYS A 216 -4.72 6.44 20.15
C LYS A 216 -5.35 7.69 19.53
N LEU A 217 -4.93 8.07 18.32
CA LEU A 217 -5.50 9.23 17.60
C LEU A 217 -6.88 8.94 17.01
N ALA A 218 -7.19 7.68 16.71
CA ALA A 218 -8.49 7.25 16.22
C ALA A 218 -9.48 6.95 17.36
N ASP A 219 -9.11 7.22 18.62
CA ASP A 219 -9.85 6.81 19.84
C ASP A 219 -10.24 5.33 19.84
N GLY A 220 -9.37 4.47 19.27
CA GLY A 220 -9.66 3.05 19.04
C GLY A 220 -10.15 2.32 20.28
#